data_AF-A0A178B1P6-F1
#
_entry.id   AF-A0A178B1P6-F1
#
_cell.length_a   1.000
_cell.length_b   1.000
_cell.length_c   1.000
_cell.angle_alpha   90.00
_cell.angle_beta   90.00
_cell.angle_gamma   90.00
#
_symmetry.space_group_name_H-M   'P 1'
#
loop_
_entity.id
_entity.type
_entity.pdbx_description
1 polymer ?
#
loop_
_entity_poly.entity_id
_entity_poly.type
_entity_poly.pdbx_seq_one_letter_code
_entity_poly.pdbx_strand_id
1 'polypeptide(L)'
;MTLLDEPEPKRRKRKAQTLRDSDWEPHKENILNLYTSDMTLEDLRHIMQDKFKFSAEIRQYKSQIKKWGLGKNVTSTEMKAIVRKRQDRRILEPDRPELMFQVRRTKVGAEKIDRWMDRHSVCQGELYAPSSAGCE
;
A
#
# COMPACT_ATOMS: atom_id res chain seq x y z
N MET A 1 50.26 -2.98 35.77
CA MET A 1 50.42 -2.81 34.31
C MET A 1 49.15 -3.33 33.65
N THR A 2 48.11 -2.51 33.59
CA THR A 2 46.82 -2.84 32.97
C THR A 2 46.69 -2.00 31.71
N LEU A 3 46.86 -2.65 30.56
CA LEU A 3 46.57 -2.11 29.24
C LEU A 3 45.07 -1.78 29.19
N LEU A 4 44.75 -0.49 29.05
CA LEU A 4 43.40 -0.02 28.78
C LEU A 4 43.02 -0.48 27.36
N ASP A 5 42.00 -1.31 27.28
CA ASP A 5 41.36 -1.74 26.04
C ASP A 5 40.53 -0.56 25.51
N GLU A 6 41.12 0.20 24.58
CA GLU A 6 40.48 1.35 23.94
C GLU A 6 39.44 0.83 22.91
N PRO A 7 38.14 1.17 23.05
CA PRO A 7 37.13 0.64 22.15
C PRO A 7 37.26 1.22 20.74
N GLU A 8 37.49 0.34 19.77
CA GLU A 8 37.59 0.67 18.35
C GLU A 8 36.42 1.55 17.85
N PRO A 9 36.70 2.63 17.10
CA PRO A 9 35.67 3.53 16.62
C PRO A 9 34.70 2.82 15.66
N LYS A 10 33.43 2.74 16.07
CA LYS A 10 32.36 2.09 15.29
C LYS A 10 32.22 2.75 13.90
N ARG A 11 32.62 2.04 12.84
CA ARG A 11 32.46 2.50 11.45
C ARG A 11 30.97 2.71 11.13
N ARG A 12 30.62 3.90 10.64
CA ARG A 12 29.25 4.20 10.19
C ARG A 12 28.88 3.29 9.01
N LYS A 13 27.71 2.66 9.09
CA LYS A 13 27.15 1.84 8.00
C LYS A 13 26.96 2.73 6.76
N ARG A 14 27.35 2.21 5.58
CA ARG A 14 27.10 2.90 4.31
C ARG A 14 25.60 3.10 4.11
N LYS A 15 25.21 4.26 3.58
CA LYS A 15 23.81 4.53 3.23
C LYS A 15 23.35 3.55 2.15
N ALA A 16 22.08 3.17 2.19
CA ALA A 16 21.48 2.35 1.15
C ALA A 16 21.59 3.05 -0.21
N GLN A 17 21.88 2.28 -1.26
CA GLN A 17 21.95 2.78 -2.63
C GLN A 17 20.57 3.26 -3.08
N THR A 18 20.47 4.47 -3.61
CA THR A 18 19.24 4.95 -4.25
C THR A 18 19.09 4.28 -5.61
N LEU A 19 18.15 3.35 -5.73
CA LEU A 19 17.80 2.68 -6.98
C LEU A 19 16.82 3.54 -7.79
N ARG A 20 17.01 3.59 -9.11
CA ARG A 20 16.13 4.27 -10.07
C ARG A 20 15.04 3.32 -10.54
N ASP A 21 13.95 3.86 -11.09
CA ASP A 21 12.85 3.04 -11.64
C ASP A 21 13.34 2.04 -12.70
N SER A 22 14.32 2.42 -13.52
CA SER A 22 14.95 1.55 -14.51
C SER A 22 15.60 0.30 -13.91
N ASP A 23 16.07 0.38 -12.66
CA ASP A 23 16.70 -0.75 -11.98
C ASP A 23 15.65 -1.78 -11.51
N TRP A 24 14.40 -1.36 -11.33
CA TRP A 24 13.30 -2.21 -10.87
C TRP A 24 12.55 -2.90 -12.00
N GLU A 25 12.44 -2.27 -13.16
CA GLU A 25 11.60 -2.76 -14.26
C GLU A 25 11.95 -4.20 -14.72
N PRO A 26 13.23 -4.59 -14.87
CA PRO A 26 13.60 -5.97 -15.24
C PRO A 26 13.19 -7.02 -14.20
N HIS A 27 13.03 -6.59 -12.95
CA HIS A 27 12.73 -7.46 -11.82
C HIS A 27 11.26 -7.40 -11.41
N LYS A 28 10.47 -6.51 -12.02
CA LYS A 28 9.09 -6.22 -11.64
C LYS A 28 8.26 -7.49 -11.61
N GLU A 29 8.12 -8.21 -12.72
CA GLU A 29 7.31 -9.43 -12.78
C GLU A 29 7.71 -10.48 -11.73
N ASN A 30 9.02 -10.69 -11.53
CA ASN A 30 9.52 -11.59 -10.50
C ASN A 30 9.08 -11.15 -9.10
N ILE A 31 9.22 -9.86 -8.79
CA ILE A 31 8.77 -9.28 -7.52
C ILE A 31 7.25 -9.42 -7.37
N LEU A 32 6.47 -9.17 -8.43
CA LEU A 32 5.00 -9.31 -8.42
C LEU A 32 4.58 -10.73 -8.08
N ASN A 33 5.16 -11.70 -8.78
CA ASN A 33 4.84 -13.12 -8.61
C ASN A 33 5.18 -13.60 -7.21
N LEU A 34 6.37 -13.23 -6.69
CA LEU A 34 6.81 -13.59 -5.35
C LEU A 34 6.03 -12.87 -4.24
N TYR A 35 5.64 -11.61 -4.44
CA TYR A 35 4.86 -10.86 -3.44
C TYR A 35 3.42 -11.38 -3.30
N THR A 36 2.89 -11.98 -4.36
CA THR A 36 1.50 -12.46 -4.44
C THR A 36 1.29 -13.80 -3.73
N SER A 37 2.35 -14.53 -3.37
CA SER A 37 2.29 -15.85 -2.70
C SER A 37 2.41 -15.79 -1.17
N ASP A 38 1.94 -14.70 -0.55
CA ASP A 38 1.94 -14.47 0.92
C ASP A 38 3.31 -14.49 1.61
N MET A 39 4.41 -14.40 0.84
CA MET A 39 5.76 -14.27 1.40
C MET A 39 5.97 -12.94 2.14
N THR A 40 6.92 -12.96 3.09
CA THR A 40 7.35 -11.74 3.77
C THR A 40 8.24 -10.89 2.86
N LEU A 41 8.40 -9.61 3.18
CA LEU A 41 9.31 -8.73 2.45
C LEU A 41 10.78 -9.09 2.67
N GLU A 42 11.10 -9.76 3.77
CA GLU A 42 12.44 -10.27 4.06
C GLU A 42 12.76 -11.45 3.16
N ASP A 43 11.85 -12.41 3.04
CA ASP A 43 12.00 -13.56 2.14
C ASP A 43 12.11 -13.11 0.68
N LEU A 44 11.23 -12.18 0.26
CA LEU A 44 11.29 -11.58 -1.07
C LEU A 44 12.68 -10.99 -1.35
N ARG A 45 13.22 -10.22 -0.39
CA ARG A 45 14.55 -9.61 -0.52
C ARG A 45 15.64 -10.67 -0.63
N HIS A 46 15.59 -11.73 0.17
CA HIS A 46 16.54 -12.84 0.10
C HIS A 46 16.50 -13.53 -1.27
N ILE A 47 15.32 -13.86 -1.77
CA ILE A 47 15.15 -14.50 -3.08
C ILE A 47 15.67 -13.60 -4.20
N MET A 48 15.37 -12.30 -4.16
CA MET A 48 15.84 -11.33 -5.14
C MET A 48 17.36 -11.19 -5.13
N GLN A 49 17.98 -11.20 -3.94
CA GLN A 49 19.42 -11.16 -3.80
C GLN A 49 20.09 -12.45 -4.30
N ASP A 50 19.55 -13.62 -3.97
CA ASP A 50 20.19 -14.89 -4.27
C ASP A 50 20.04 -15.30 -5.74
N LYS A 51 18.81 -15.24 -6.26
CA LYS A 51 18.47 -15.71 -7.62
C LYS A 51 18.72 -14.66 -8.69
N PHE A 52 18.43 -13.40 -8.38
CA PHE A 52 18.47 -12.31 -9.37
C PHE A 52 19.61 -11.33 -9.15
N LYS A 53 20.45 -11.55 -8.13
CA LYS A 53 21.57 -10.65 -7.73
C LYS A 53 21.14 -9.20 -7.53
N PHE A 54 19.86 -8.99 -7.20
CA PHE A 54 19.26 -7.68 -6.99
C PHE A 54 19.13 -7.38 -5.50
N SER A 55 19.93 -6.43 -5.02
CA SER A 55 19.95 -6.03 -3.61
C SER A 55 19.32 -4.66 -3.42
N ALA A 56 18.21 -4.64 -2.68
CA ALA A 56 17.54 -3.42 -2.25
C ALA A 56 17.13 -3.50 -0.77
N GLU A 57 16.94 -2.35 -0.13
CA GLU A 57 16.45 -2.28 1.25
C GLU A 57 14.93 -2.55 1.30
N ILE A 58 14.45 -3.12 2.41
CA ILE A 58 13.02 -3.41 2.64
C ILE A 58 12.15 -2.16 2.42
N ARG A 59 12.62 -0.98 2.85
CA ARG A 59 11.90 0.29 2.64
C ARG A 59 11.73 0.61 1.16
N GLN A 60 12.72 0.30 0.32
CA GLN A 60 12.66 0.53 -1.12
C GLN A 60 11.66 -0.42 -1.77
N TYR A 61 11.65 -1.71 -1.39
CA TYR A 61 10.61 -2.65 -1.82
C TYR A 61 9.21 -2.15 -1.46
N LYS A 62 8.99 -1.72 -0.21
CA LYS A 62 7.69 -1.15 0.22
C LYS A 62 7.27 0.02 -0.66
N SER A 63 8.20 0.93 -0.94
CA SER A 63 7.95 2.09 -1.79
C SER A 63 7.59 1.67 -3.21
N GLN A 64 8.33 0.73 -3.78
CA GLN A 64 8.13 0.28 -5.16
C GLN A 64 6.82 -0.49 -5.32
N ILE A 65 6.52 -1.42 -4.40
CA ILE A 65 5.25 -2.17 -4.36
C ILE A 65 4.07 -1.21 -4.21
N LYS A 66 4.20 -0.16 -3.38
CA LYS A 66 3.18 0.89 -3.27
C LYS A 66 3.00 1.64 -4.59
N LYS A 67 4.10 2.01 -5.26
CA LYS A 67 4.10 2.71 -6.55
C LYS A 67 3.44 1.87 -7.66
N TRP A 68 3.64 0.56 -7.65
CA TRP A 68 2.97 -0.37 -8.57
C TRP A 68 1.52 -0.66 -8.21
N GLY A 69 0.97 -0.05 -7.16
CA GLY A 69 -0.44 -0.23 -6.79
C GLY A 69 -0.72 -1.63 -6.26
N LEU A 70 0.18 -2.20 -5.45
CA LEU A 70 0.04 -3.55 -4.88
C LEU A 70 0.02 -3.55 -3.36
N GLY A 71 -0.08 -2.39 -2.74
CA GLY A 71 -0.23 -2.31 -1.28
C GLY A 71 -1.38 -3.19 -0.79
N LYS A 72 -1.22 -3.83 0.36
CA LYS A 72 -2.29 -4.64 0.99
C LYS A 72 -3.51 -3.81 1.38
N ASN A 73 -3.32 -2.49 1.53
CA ASN A 73 -4.32 -1.56 1.99
C ASN A 73 -5.04 -0.85 0.84
N VAL A 74 -6.35 -0.65 1.03
CA VAL A 74 -7.18 0.23 0.21
C VAL A 74 -6.71 1.66 0.42
N THR A 75 -6.35 2.33 -0.67
CA THR A 75 -5.91 3.72 -0.66
C THR A 75 -7.11 4.67 -0.49
N SER A 76 -6.86 5.91 -0.05
CA SER A 76 -7.92 6.93 0.05
C SER A 76 -8.60 7.17 -1.31
N THR A 77 -7.83 7.20 -2.40
CA THR A 77 -8.34 7.34 -3.77
C THR A 77 -9.28 6.18 -4.16
N GLU A 78 -8.89 4.93 -3.85
CA GLU A 78 -9.75 3.76 -4.10
C GLU A 78 -11.01 3.81 -3.23
N MET A 79 -10.89 4.24 -1.97
CA MET A 79 -12.04 4.38 -1.08
C MET A 79 -13.02 5.45 -1.54
N LYS A 80 -12.54 6.59 -2.03
CA LYS A 80 -13.38 7.63 -2.65
C LYS A 80 -14.21 7.08 -3.81
N ALA A 81 -13.59 6.26 -4.67
CA ALA A 81 -14.30 5.62 -5.78
C ALA A 81 -15.36 4.62 -5.30
N ILE A 82 -15.08 3.88 -4.24
CA ILE A 82 -16.04 2.96 -3.59
C ILE A 82 -17.22 3.73 -3.00
N VAL A 83 -16.95 4.79 -2.23
CA VAL A 83 -17.98 5.63 -1.60
C VAL A 83 -18.92 6.21 -2.65
N ARG A 84 -18.36 6.79 -3.72
CA ARG A 84 -19.13 7.31 -4.84
C ARG A 84 -20.08 6.26 -5.42
N LYS A 85 -19.55 5.08 -5.77
CA LYS A 85 -20.37 3.98 -6.30
C LYS A 85 -21.44 3.50 -5.32
N ARG A 86 -21.16 3.47 -4.02
CA ARG A 86 -22.11 3.06 -2.98
C ARG A 86 -23.26 4.07 -2.86
N GLN A 87 -22.95 5.36 -2.86
CA GLN A 87 -23.98 6.41 -2.81
C GLN A 87 -24.78 6.47 -4.11
N ASP A 88 -24.13 6.37 -5.28
CA ASP A 88 -24.82 6.27 -6.57
C ASP A 88 -25.83 5.10 -6.55
N ARG A 89 -25.41 3.92 -6.07
CA ARG A 89 -26.30 2.76 -5.90
C ARG A 89 -27.46 3.05 -4.95
N ARG A 90 -27.21 3.65 -3.78
CA ARG A 90 -28.25 3.91 -2.78
C ARG A 90 -29.25 4.99 -3.19
N ILE A 91 -28.79 6.04 -3.87
CA ILE A 91 -29.58 7.23 -4.19
C ILE A 91 -30.28 7.08 -5.55
N LEU A 92 -29.57 6.57 -6.56
CA LEU A 92 -30.10 6.51 -7.93
C LEU A 92 -30.72 5.15 -8.28
N GLU A 93 -30.33 4.08 -7.59
CA GLU A 93 -30.77 2.71 -7.87
C GLU A 93 -31.32 1.99 -6.61
N PRO A 94 -32.30 2.56 -5.88
CA PRO A 94 -32.73 2.05 -4.57
C PRO A 94 -33.33 0.63 -4.61
N ASP A 95 -33.90 0.22 -5.74
CA ASP A 95 -34.49 -1.11 -5.92
C ASP A 95 -33.43 -2.22 -6.10
N ARG A 96 -32.14 -1.86 -6.24
CA ARG A 96 -31.05 -2.82 -6.45
C ARG A 96 -30.35 -3.18 -5.14
N PRO A 97 -29.83 -4.42 -5.03
CA PRO A 97 -29.11 -4.84 -3.83
C PRO A 97 -27.81 -4.04 -3.63
N GLU A 98 -27.35 -4.02 -2.37
CA GLU A 98 -26.10 -3.35 -1.99
C GLU A 98 -24.89 -4.00 -2.68
N LEU A 99 -23.91 -3.17 -3.06
CA LEU A 99 -22.72 -3.61 -3.76
C LEU A 99 -21.69 -4.21 -2.79
N MET A 100 -21.09 -5.33 -3.19
CA MET A 100 -19.88 -5.84 -2.56
C MET A 100 -18.65 -5.29 -3.27
N PHE A 101 -17.79 -4.62 -2.52
CA PHE A 101 -16.57 -4.03 -3.07
C PHE A 101 -15.34 -4.90 -2.76
N GLN A 102 -14.51 -5.09 -3.77
CA GLN A 102 -13.23 -5.77 -3.63
C GLN A 102 -12.15 -4.94 -4.34
N VAL A 103 -11.07 -4.65 -3.61
CA VAL A 103 -9.88 -4.00 -4.16
C VAL A 103 -8.76 -5.02 -4.09
N ARG A 104 -8.33 -5.50 -5.27
CA ARG A 104 -7.32 -6.56 -5.40
C ARG A 104 -7.80 -7.83 -4.68
N ARG A 105 -7.23 -8.15 -3.51
CA ARG A 105 -7.59 -9.30 -2.67
C ARG A 105 -8.33 -8.90 -1.38
N THR A 106 -8.56 -7.61 -1.18
CA THR A 106 -9.17 -7.10 0.05
C THR A 106 -10.64 -6.79 -0.19
N LYS A 107 -11.52 -7.55 0.46
CA LYS A 107 -12.95 -7.22 0.54
C LYS A 107 -13.12 -5.96 1.39
N VAL A 108 -13.92 -5.02 0.90
CA VAL A 108 -14.23 -3.77 1.59
C VAL A 108 -15.68 -3.85 2.06
N GLY A 109 -15.86 -4.22 3.33
CA GLY A 109 -17.19 -4.30 3.94
C GLY A 109 -17.78 -2.92 4.23
N ALA A 110 -19.12 -2.86 4.31
CA ALA A 110 -19.88 -1.63 4.54
C ALA A 110 -19.36 -0.82 5.74
N GLU A 111 -19.12 -1.46 6.88
CA GLU A 111 -18.64 -0.82 8.10
C GLU A 111 -17.29 -0.10 7.90
N LYS A 112 -16.41 -0.64 7.05
CA LYS A 112 -15.13 0.00 6.73
C LYS A 112 -15.32 1.26 5.89
N ILE A 113 -16.34 1.26 5.02
CA ILE A 113 -16.72 2.40 4.21
C ILE A 113 -17.34 3.47 5.10
N ASP A 114 -18.28 3.09 5.98
CA ASP A 114 -18.92 3.99 6.96
C ASP A 114 -17.87 4.69 7.84
N ARG A 115 -16.99 3.91 8.49
CA ARG A 115 -15.90 4.46 9.29
C ARG A 115 -14.97 5.39 8.52
N TRP A 116 -14.79 5.19 7.21
CA TRP A 116 -14.00 6.08 6.39
C TRP A 116 -14.76 7.37 6.07
N MET A 117 -16.06 7.28 5.75
CA MET A 117 -16.92 8.43 5.49
C MET A 117 -17.00 9.34 6.72
N ASP A 118 -17.20 8.77 7.91
CA ASP A 118 -17.24 9.53 9.17
C ASP A 118 -15.94 10.30 9.43
N ARG A 119 -14.79 9.64 9.21
CA ARG A 119 -13.46 10.27 9.37
C ARG A 119 -13.16 11.39 8.37
N HIS A 120 -13.85 11.40 7.23
CA HIS A 120 -13.65 12.39 6.16
C HIS A 120 -14.87 13.31 6.00
N SER A 121 -15.79 13.32 6.98
CA SER A 121 -17.01 14.13 6.99
C SER A 121 -17.83 14.01 5.70
N VAL A 122 -17.97 12.79 5.18
CA VAL A 122 -18.75 12.52 3.97
C VAL A 122 -20.17 12.08 4.33
N CYS A 123 -21.18 12.84 3.92
CA CYS A 123 -22.59 12.53 4.16
C CYS A 123 -23.03 11.28 3.40
N GLN A 124 -23.76 10.35 4.06
CA GLN A 124 -24.26 9.14 3.39
C GLN A 124 -25.42 9.40 2.41
N GLY A 125 -26.21 10.45 2.65
CA GLY A 125 -27.44 10.74 1.89
C GLY A 125 -27.22 11.60 0.64
N GLU A 126 -26.00 12.03 0.36
CA GLU A 126 -25.68 12.91 -0.77
C GLU A 126 -24.63 12.26 -1.67
N LEU A 127 -24.67 12.59 -2.97
CA LEU A 127 -23.67 12.12 -3.92
C LEU A 127 -22.30 12.73 -3.60
N TYR A 128 -21.30 11.87 -3.39
CA TYR A 128 -19.94 12.33 -3.12
C TYR A 128 -19.36 13.11 -4.30
N ALA A 129 -19.16 14.40 -4.11
CA ALA A 129 -18.32 15.24 -4.95
C ALA A 129 -16.99 15.48 -4.20
N PRO A 130 -15.82 15.35 -4.87
CA PRO A 130 -14.53 15.57 -4.22
C PRO A 130 -14.32 17.00 -3.69
N SER A 131 -15.21 17.95 -3.99
CA SER A 131 -15.23 19.32 -3.46
C SER A 131 -16.28 19.58 -2.38
N SER A 132 -17.21 18.66 -2.08
CA SER A 132 -18.31 18.87 -1.13
C SER A 132 -17.95 18.47 0.31
N ALA A 133 -16.68 18.53 0.70
CA ALA A 133 -16.27 18.27 2.07
C ALA A 133 -16.75 19.41 2.98
N GLY A 134 -17.98 19.30 3.49
CA GLY A 134 -18.54 20.17 4.51
C GLY A 134 -20.06 20.12 4.53
N CYS A 135 -20.64 19.27 5.38
CA CYS A 135 -21.92 19.58 6.01
C CYS A 135 -21.63 19.93 7.47
N GLU A 136 -22.16 21.08 7.92
CA GLU A 136 -22.26 21.48 9.32
C GLU A 136 -23.27 20.63 10.09
#